data_AF-A0A1M7HW72-F1
#
_entry.id   AF-A0A1M7HW72-F1
#
_cell.length_a   1.000
_cell.length_b   1.000
_cell.length_c   1.000
_cell.angle_alpha   90.00
_cell.angle_beta   90.00
_cell.angle_gamma   90.00
#
_symmetry.space_group_name_H-M   'P 1'
#
loop_
_entity.id
_entity.type
_entity.pdbx_description
1 polymer ?
#
loop_
_entity_poly.entity_id
_entity_poly.type
_entity_poly.pdbx_seq_one_letter_code
_entity_poly.pdbx_strand_id
1 'polypeptide(L)'
;MSLTSAWATLCHHCDGIATGTLHEALHEFGAYSLLARGDATADSLSEATGIRSGYAALVLKLLVSQGLASGTEGTYALTPDGQWIAARSDWASGARQHVAFARRLLRDGPLPPDLNVEEIAPLEDVPERFALQRIGPVCAALWYRLSRDNGWSDPAGDLALAWVRDLLRRTGWYDGQSWTDEGLGARPLAPQYVYPLAYLPTYQAVSRILVKGAASGEAGDTVDRGLDIAFSGKVFSNACKPPVLAAVLPVFNGPLSDQPAALIDTGSGDGTVLAELYEAIATQTERGKVLNEYPLTLVGVEYEEVARATTERRLAALGCPFHSVQGDIGAPLKIAETLAALGIDAANALHINKSVVHNRSYAQPEELLSSPPTHAVFCDPSGGGISADQAYSSLVALFRSWKPLIARHGMVCIEAHTVDPARAAGHIGRSLITGLDAAHGYSGQLLTEISVHRTASKAAGLISRSQVDLGHAMMGDPIMSVDHLVLTEKF
;
A
#
# COMPACT_ATOMS: atom_id res chain seq x y z
N MET A 1 24.43 -6.70 -17.31
CA MET A 1 24.00 -6.06 -16.04
C MET A 1 22.80 -6.85 -15.52
N SER A 2 22.75 -7.11 -14.21
CA SER A 2 21.87 -8.12 -13.58
C SER A 2 20.45 -7.60 -13.32
N LEU A 3 19.52 -8.51 -12.97
CA LEU A 3 18.17 -8.22 -12.43
C LEU A 3 18.15 -7.11 -11.36
N THR A 4 19.27 -6.91 -10.65
CA THR A 4 19.47 -5.85 -9.67
C THR A 4 19.35 -4.44 -10.26
N SER A 5 19.84 -4.22 -11.48
CA SER A 5 19.78 -2.92 -12.17
C SER A 5 18.36 -2.59 -12.66
N ALA A 6 17.67 -3.59 -13.23
CA ALA A 6 16.27 -3.47 -13.63
C ALA A 6 15.36 -3.17 -12.43
N TRP A 7 15.62 -3.81 -11.29
CA TRP A 7 14.92 -3.54 -10.04
C TRP A 7 15.12 -2.10 -9.55
N ALA A 8 16.35 -1.60 -9.58
CA ALA A 8 16.64 -0.22 -9.19
C ALA A 8 15.95 0.80 -10.08
N THR A 9 15.98 0.58 -11.40
CA THR A 9 15.25 1.39 -12.37
C THR A 9 13.75 1.44 -12.07
N LEU A 10 13.15 0.28 -11.77
CA LEU A 10 11.75 0.19 -11.36
C LEU A 10 11.47 0.96 -10.07
N CYS A 11 12.31 0.81 -9.04
CA CYS A 11 12.19 1.55 -7.79
C CYS A 11 12.23 3.06 -8.03
N HIS A 12 13.13 3.55 -8.87
CA HIS A 12 13.19 4.97 -9.22
C HIS A 12 11.97 5.45 -9.98
N HIS A 13 11.44 4.67 -10.91
CA HIS A 13 10.15 4.99 -11.55
C HIS A 13 9.03 5.13 -10.51
N CYS A 14 8.93 4.18 -9.57
CA CYS A 14 7.92 4.19 -8.50
C CYS A 14 8.08 5.37 -7.53
N ASP A 15 9.31 5.72 -7.16
CA ASP A 15 9.60 6.91 -6.35
C ASP A 15 9.12 8.18 -7.07
N GLY A 16 9.40 8.29 -8.37
CA GLY A 16 8.98 9.43 -9.19
C GLY A 16 7.47 9.56 -9.33
N ILE A 17 6.74 8.43 -9.41
CA ILE A 17 5.27 8.41 -9.35
C ILE A 17 4.77 8.99 -8.02
N ALA A 18 5.42 8.59 -6.93
CA ALA A 18 5.02 8.95 -5.57
C ALA A 18 5.34 10.39 -5.21
N THR A 19 6.44 10.95 -5.71
CA THR A 19 6.97 12.26 -5.25
C THR A 19 7.01 13.35 -6.31
N GLY A 20 6.89 13.04 -7.60
CA GLY A 20 7.02 14.05 -8.67
C GLY A 20 6.02 15.21 -8.50
N THR A 21 4.74 14.90 -8.26
CA THR A 21 3.70 15.92 -8.06
C THR A 21 3.79 16.62 -6.70
N LEU A 22 4.44 15.99 -5.72
CA LEU A 22 4.81 16.65 -4.46
C LEU A 22 5.85 17.73 -4.74
N HIS A 23 6.94 17.41 -5.44
CA HIS A 23 7.97 18.39 -5.77
C HIS A 23 7.41 19.57 -6.56
N GLU A 24 6.49 19.32 -7.51
CA GLU A 24 5.80 20.37 -8.25
C GLU A 24 5.02 21.30 -7.30
N ALA A 25 4.25 20.71 -6.35
CA ALA A 25 3.50 21.48 -5.35
C ALA A 25 4.42 22.27 -4.40
N LEU A 26 5.54 21.69 -3.96
CA LEU A 26 6.48 22.37 -3.05
C LEU A 26 7.13 23.59 -3.70
N HIS A 27 7.41 23.54 -5.00
CA HIS A 27 7.85 24.71 -5.77
C HIS A 27 6.75 25.77 -5.87
N GLU A 28 5.52 25.38 -6.19
CA GLU A 28 4.37 26.29 -6.27
C GLU A 28 4.08 27.01 -4.95
N PHE A 29 4.24 26.31 -3.83
CA PHE A 29 3.99 26.86 -2.50
C PHE A 29 5.19 27.59 -1.89
N GLY A 30 6.33 27.64 -2.57
CA GLY A 30 7.55 28.27 -2.05
C GLY A 30 8.20 27.52 -0.86
N ALA A 31 7.86 26.24 -0.66
CA ALA A 31 8.33 25.43 0.46
C ALA A 31 9.86 25.25 0.47
N TYR A 32 10.46 25.13 -0.71
CA TYR A 32 11.91 24.93 -0.83
C TYR A 32 12.75 26.10 -0.32
N SER A 33 12.24 27.33 -0.41
CA SER A 33 12.92 28.51 0.13
C SER A 33 13.00 28.49 1.66
N LEU A 34 12.05 27.83 2.33
CA LEU A 34 12.10 27.59 3.77
C LEU A 34 13.06 26.45 4.10
N LEU A 35 12.92 25.31 3.42
CA LEU A 35 13.77 24.13 3.64
C LEU A 35 15.26 24.41 3.41
N ALA A 36 15.59 25.31 2.48
CA ALA A 36 16.97 25.72 2.20
C ALA A 36 17.63 26.51 3.36
N ARG A 37 16.85 27.02 4.32
CA ARG A 37 17.39 27.72 5.50
C ARG A 37 17.94 26.76 6.56
N GLY A 38 17.51 25.50 6.53
CA GLY A 38 18.04 24.44 7.40
C GLY A 38 17.39 24.31 8.78
N ASP A 39 16.31 25.04 9.04
CA ASP A 39 15.58 25.08 10.32
C ASP A 39 14.06 24.84 10.14
N ALA A 40 13.66 24.23 9.02
CA ALA A 40 12.26 23.99 8.72
C ALA A 40 11.66 22.95 9.68
N THR A 41 10.48 23.23 10.20
CA THR A 41 9.68 22.34 11.05
C THR A 41 8.37 22.04 10.31
N ALA A 42 7.59 21.05 10.76
CA ALA A 42 6.25 20.81 10.18
C ALA A 42 5.34 22.04 10.36
N ASP A 43 5.41 22.68 11.52
CA ASP A 43 4.60 23.86 11.85
C ASP A 43 5.01 25.06 10.99
N SER A 44 6.31 25.37 10.93
CA SER A 44 6.80 26.49 10.10
C SER A 44 6.56 26.27 8.61
N LEU A 45 6.61 25.01 8.14
CA LEU A 45 6.22 24.66 6.77
C LEU A 45 4.72 24.90 6.55
N SER A 46 3.87 24.42 7.46
CA SER A 46 2.42 24.62 7.41
C SER A 46 2.04 26.11 7.39
N GLU A 47 2.59 26.90 8.32
CA GLU A 47 2.33 28.34 8.44
C GLU A 47 2.76 29.13 7.21
N ALA A 48 3.93 28.83 6.64
CA ALA A 48 4.48 29.59 5.52
C ALA A 48 3.83 29.25 4.17
N THR A 49 3.30 28.04 4.00
CA THR A 49 2.87 27.52 2.69
C THR A 49 1.36 27.28 2.58
N GLY A 50 0.65 27.21 3.71
CA GLY A 50 -0.76 26.82 3.75
C GLY A 50 -1.00 25.31 3.59
N ILE A 51 0.07 24.50 3.53
CA ILE A 51 -0.03 23.04 3.65
C ILE A 51 -0.62 22.71 5.02
N ARG A 52 -1.57 21.78 5.10
CA ARG A 52 -2.17 21.36 6.37
C ARG A 52 -1.14 20.66 7.25
N SER A 53 -1.23 20.84 8.57
CA SER A 53 -0.20 20.40 9.52
C SER A 53 0.14 18.91 9.43
N GLY A 54 -0.86 18.04 9.28
CA GLY A 54 -0.62 16.60 9.11
C GLY A 54 0.21 16.29 7.86
N TYR A 55 -0.14 16.94 6.74
CA TYR A 55 0.60 16.76 5.51
C TYR A 55 1.97 17.43 5.52
N ALA A 56 2.18 18.51 6.28
CA ALA A 56 3.50 19.12 6.42
C ALA A 56 4.49 18.12 7.05
N ALA A 57 4.07 17.36 8.06
CA ALA A 57 4.87 16.27 8.62
C ALA A 57 5.11 15.14 7.59
N LEU A 58 4.10 14.79 6.79
CA LEU A 58 4.24 13.78 5.73
C LEU A 58 5.25 14.22 4.66
N VAL A 59 5.20 15.48 4.23
CA VAL A 59 6.15 16.06 3.28
C VAL A 59 7.58 15.88 3.80
N LEU A 60 7.83 16.27 5.05
CA LEU A 60 9.17 16.15 5.65
C LEU A 60 9.62 14.69 5.72
N LYS A 61 8.72 13.77 6.13
CA LYS A 61 9.00 12.33 6.12
C LYS A 61 9.40 11.84 4.72
N LEU A 62 8.63 12.17 3.69
CA LEU A 62 8.89 11.72 2.31
C LEU A 62 10.20 12.30 1.75
N LEU A 63 10.52 13.56 2.07
CA LEU A 63 11.80 14.17 1.69
C LEU A 63 12.98 13.45 2.36
N VAL A 64 12.85 13.08 3.64
CA VAL A 64 13.88 12.29 4.34
C VAL A 64 13.96 10.88 3.76
N SER A 65 12.83 10.21 3.50
CA SER A 65 12.81 8.87 2.87
C SER A 65 13.47 8.84 1.50
N GLN A 66 13.45 9.95 0.77
CA GLN A 66 14.14 10.12 -0.51
C GLN A 66 15.56 10.69 -0.37
N GLY A 67 16.10 10.83 0.85
CA GLY A 67 17.43 11.38 1.08
C GLY A 67 17.59 12.82 0.59
N LEU A 68 16.48 13.56 0.41
CA LEU A 68 16.45 14.95 -0.03
C LEU A 68 16.48 15.92 1.16
N ALA A 69 16.08 15.46 2.33
CA ALA A 69 16.23 16.17 3.58
C ALA A 69 16.88 15.27 4.62
N SER A 70 17.48 15.90 5.63
CA SER A 70 18.00 15.23 6.83
C SER A 70 17.59 16.03 8.06
N GLY A 71 17.28 15.32 9.14
CA GLY A 71 16.84 15.90 10.41
C GLY A 71 16.07 14.87 11.22
N THR A 72 16.10 15.03 12.54
CA THR A 72 15.30 14.23 13.49
C THR A 72 14.68 15.18 14.50
N GLU A 73 13.39 15.02 14.80
CA GLU A 73 12.71 15.70 15.93
C GLU A 73 12.81 17.22 15.97
N GLY A 74 12.44 17.88 14.87
CA GLY A 74 12.02 19.29 14.93
C GLY A 74 12.53 20.14 13.78
N THR A 75 13.76 19.96 13.33
CA THR A 75 14.35 20.78 12.26
C THR A 75 14.92 19.94 11.14
N TYR A 76 14.61 20.33 9.91
CA TYR A 76 15.03 19.64 8.69
C TYR A 76 15.82 20.58 7.78
N ALA A 77 16.88 20.03 7.18
CA ALA A 77 17.71 20.70 6.20
C ALA A 77 17.81 19.88 4.92
N LEU A 78 17.93 20.57 3.78
CA LEU A 78 18.14 19.91 2.49
C LEU A 78 19.53 19.30 2.40
N THR A 79 19.60 18.06 1.92
CA THR A 79 20.85 17.40 1.50
C THR A 79 21.32 17.99 0.15
N PRO A 80 22.52 17.64 -0.37
CA PRO A 80 22.93 18.08 -1.71
C PRO A 80 21.92 17.70 -2.81
N ASP A 81 21.37 16.49 -2.76
CA ASP A 81 20.31 16.03 -3.66
C ASP A 81 19.03 16.87 -3.50
N GLY A 82 18.65 17.20 -2.26
CA GLY A 82 17.52 18.09 -1.98
C GLY A 82 17.72 19.51 -2.47
N GLN A 83 18.94 20.06 -2.35
CA GLN A 83 19.30 21.37 -2.87
C GLN A 83 19.25 21.38 -4.40
N TRP A 84 19.65 20.29 -5.05
CA TRP A 84 19.53 20.14 -6.50
C TRP A 84 18.05 20.23 -6.93
N ILE A 85 17.16 19.46 -6.29
CA ILE A 85 15.71 19.51 -6.59
C ILE A 85 15.12 20.89 -6.29
N ALA A 86 15.52 21.52 -5.18
CA ALA A 86 15.09 22.85 -4.78
C ALA A 86 15.53 23.95 -5.77
N ALA A 87 16.65 23.77 -6.46
CA ALA A 87 17.15 24.70 -7.48
C ALA A 87 16.53 24.46 -8.88
N ARG A 88 15.83 23.34 -9.09
CA ARG A 88 15.35 22.86 -10.39
C ARG A 88 13.83 22.72 -10.42
N SER A 89 13.12 23.86 -10.43
CA SER A 89 11.66 23.86 -10.61
C SER A 89 11.24 23.34 -12.00
N ASP A 90 12.10 23.52 -13.00
CA ASP A 90 12.02 22.89 -14.32
C ASP A 90 11.93 21.35 -14.24
N TRP A 91 12.66 20.73 -13.31
CA TRP A 91 12.62 19.29 -13.07
C TRP A 91 11.29 18.79 -12.50
N ALA A 92 10.61 19.58 -11.67
CA ALA A 92 9.31 19.19 -11.12
C ALA A 92 8.14 19.58 -12.03
N SER A 93 8.33 20.59 -12.89
CA SER A 93 7.31 21.12 -13.79
C SER A 93 6.74 20.03 -14.70
N GLY A 94 5.41 19.94 -14.75
CA GLY A 94 4.69 19.00 -15.61
C GLY A 94 4.42 17.64 -14.96
N ALA A 95 4.86 17.40 -13.72
CA ALA A 95 4.67 16.12 -13.03
C ALA A 95 3.19 15.70 -12.97
N ARG A 96 2.25 16.61 -12.66
CA ARG A 96 0.81 16.29 -12.70
C ARG A 96 0.33 15.93 -14.10
N GLN A 97 0.90 16.52 -15.14
CA GLN A 97 0.57 16.19 -16.53
C GLN A 97 1.08 14.79 -16.90
N HIS A 98 2.28 14.42 -16.45
CA HIS A 98 2.83 13.08 -16.63
C HIS A 98 1.96 12.01 -15.94
N VAL A 99 1.51 12.27 -14.71
CA VAL A 99 0.55 11.39 -14.01
C VAL A 99 -0.78 11.32 -14.76
N ALA A 100 -1.32 12.45 -15.22
CA ALA A 100 -2.56 12.48 -16.01
C ALA A 100 -2.41 11.72 -17.34
N PHE A 101 -1.22 11.72 -17.93
CA PHE A 101 -0.91 10.95 -19.13
C PHE A 101 -0.80 9.46 -18.83
N ALA A 102 -0.09 9.07 -17.78
CA ALA A 102 -0.02 7.70 -17.28
C ALA A 102 -1.42 7.10 -17.08
N ARG A 103 -2.34 7.85 -16.47
CA ARG A 103 -3.75 7.44 -16.30
C ARG A 103 -4.46 7.19 -17.64
N ARG A 104 -4.13 7.93 -18.69
CA ARG A 104 -4.69 7.73 -20.03
C ARG A 104 -4.13 6.45 -20.68
N LEU A 105 -2.85 6.14 -20.46
CA LEU A 105 -2.21 4.92 -20.99
C LEU A 105 -2.81 3.62 -20.43
N LEU A 106 -3.32 3.66 -19.19
CA LEU A 106 -3.95 2.50 -18.54
C LEU A 106 -5.35 2.18 -19.07
N ARG A 107 -5.96 3.08 -19.84
CA ARG A 107 -7.27 2.85 -20.45
C ARG A 107 -7.14 1.96 -21.69
N ASP A 108 -8.18 1.19 -21.97
CA ASP A 108 -8.27 0.41 -23.20
C ASP A 108 -8.38 1.34 -24.42
N GLY A 109 -7.86 0.90 -25.57
CA GLY A 109 -7.83 1.66 -26.82
C GLY A 109 -6.40 2.00 -27.28
N PRO A 110 -6.24 2.58 -28.48
CA PRO A 110 -4.93 2.85 -29.06
C PRO A 110 -4.17 3.94 -28.29
N LEU A 111 -2.84 3.82 -28.25
CA LEU A 111 -1.97 4.87 -27.75
C LEU A 111 -2.02 6.11 -28.66
N PRO A 112 -1.79 7.32 -28.11
CA PRO A 112 -1.71 8.53 -28.93
C PRO A 112 -0.56 8.40 -29.93
N PRO A 113 -0.77 8.81 -31.20
CA PRO A 113 0.23 8.63 -32.26
C PRO A 113 1.49 9.45 -31.99
N ASP A 114 1.31 10.65 -31.43
CA ASP A 114 2.36 11.62 -31.20
C ASP A 114 2.40 12.01 -29.72
N LEU A 115 3.54 11.76 -29.08
CA LEU A 115 3.90 12.30 -27.77
C LEU A 115 5.36 12.75 -27.87
N ASN A 116 5.63 13.98 -27.47
CA ASN A 116 6.99 14.45 -27.43
C ASN A 116 7.65 13.99 -26.11
N VAL A 117 8.42 12.89 -26.14
CA VAL A 117 9.15 12.41 -24.95
C VAL A 117 10.15 13.46 -24.45
N GLU A 118 10.61 14.35 -25.33
CA GLU A 118 11.45 15.47 -24.92
C GLU A 118 10.70 16.40 -23.98
N GLU A 119 9.37 16.56 -24.02
CA GLU A 119 8.66 17.38 -23.01
C GLU A 119 8.70 16.74 -21.60
N ILE A 120 8.83 15.41 -21.56
CA ILE A 120 8.91 14.64 -20.32
C ILE A 120 10.33 14.64 -19.77
N ALA A 121 11.37 14.85 -20.58
CA ALA A 121 12.75 14.55 -20.17
C ALA A 121 13.84 15.61 -20.48
N PRO A 122 13.59 16.87 -20.91
CA PRO A 122 14.62 17.66 -21.54
C PRO A 122 15.39 18.41 -20.46
N LEU A 123 16.25 17.73 -19.73
CA LEU A 123 17.05 18.38 -18.71
C LEU A 123 18.49 17.93 -18.88
N GLU A 124 19.31 18.88 -19.30
CA GLU A 124 20.75 18.75 -19.23
C GLU A 124 21.17 18.66 -17.76
N ASP A 125 22.24 17.90 -17.51
CA ASP A 125 22.86 17.72 -16.19
C ASP A 125 21.91 17.19 -15.10
N VAL A 126 21.08 16.20 -15.43
CA VAL A 126 20.24 15.48 -14.46
C VAL A 126 20.89 14.18 -14.01
N PRO A 127 21.07 13.98 -12.68
CA PRO A 127 21.46 12.69 -12.14
C PRO A 127 20.54 11.56 -12.62
N GLU A 128 21.11 10.41 -12.99
CA GLU A 128 20.38 9.27 -13.56
C GLU A 128 19.11 8.91 -12.76
N ARG A 129 19.23 8.85 -11.43
CA ARG A 129 18.10 8.65 -10.51
C ARG A 129 16.92 9.60 -10.80
N PHE A 130 17.20 10.89 -10.91
CA PHE A 130 16.17 11.92 -11.10
C PHE A 130 15.61 11.92 -12.52
N ALA A 131 16.40 11.50 -13.51
CA ALA A 131 15.91 11.28 -14.86
C ALA A 131 14.89 10.12 -14.88
N LEU A 132 15.21 9.00 -14.23
CA LEU A 132 14.32 7.85 -14.08
C LEU A 132 13.05 8.21 -13.29
N GLN A 133 13.18 8.92 -12.17
CA GLN A 133 12.02 9.40 -11.40
C GLN A 133 11.09 10.27 -12.25
N ARG A 134 11.64 11.19 -13.05
CA ARG A 134 10.84 12.11 -13.88
C ARG A 134 10.01 11.38 -14.94
N ILE A 135 10.57 10.35 -15.60
CA ILE A 135 9.85 9.53 -16.59
C ILE A 135 8.96 8.45 -15.97
N GLY A 136 9.13 8.18 -14.68
CA GLY A 136 8.52 7.09 -13.92
C GLY A 136 7.02 6.87 -14.17
N PRO A 137 6.14 7.88 -14.06
CA PRO A 137 4.71 7.72 -14.30
C PRO A 137 4.38 7.14 -15.67
N VAL A 138 5.00 7.69 -16.71
CA VAL A 138 4.71 7.30 -18.09
C VAL A 138 5.34 5.94 -18.40
N CYS A 139 6.59 5.74 -17.97
CA CYS A 139 7.29 4.46 -18.10
C CYS A 139 6.54 3.32 -17.43
N ALA A 140 6.12 3.48 -16.17
CA ALA A 140 5.43 2.44 -15.42
C ALA A 140 4.10 2.05 -16.07
N ALA A 141 3.30 3.04 -16.49
CA ALA A 141 2.01 2.77 -17.12
C ALA A 141 2.17 2.08 -18.49
N LEU A 142 3.14 2.52 -19.30
CA LEU A 142 3.49 1.87 -20.55
C LEU A 142 4.00 0.44 -20.33
N TRP A 143 4.92 0.24 -19.38
CA TRP A 143 5.50 -1.06 -19.07
C TRP A 143 4.43 -2.05 -18.58
N TYR A 144 3.53 -1.61 -17.71
CA TYR A 144 2.40 -2.42 -17.27
C TYR A 144 1.44 -2.75 -18.43
N ARG A 145 1.12 -1.78 -19.29
CA ARG A 145 0.28 -2.00 -20.48
C ARG A 145 0.88 -3.06 -21.41
N LEU A 146 2.15 -2.94 -21.77
CA LEU A 146 2.85 -3.92 -22.61
C LEU A 146 2.80 -5.34 -22.01
N SER A 147 2.74 -5.45 -20.67
CA SER A 147 2.63 -6.74 -19.96
C SER A 147 1.27 -7.41 -20.02
N ARG A 148 0.19 -6.67 -20.25
CA ARG A 148 -1.16 -7.23 -20.32
C ARG A 148 -1.47 -7.86 -21.68
N ASP A 149 -0.98 -7.24 -22.76
CA ASP A 149 -1.49 -7.52 -24.11
C ASP A 149 -0.50 -8.30 -24.99
N ASN A 150 0.49 -8.99 -24.40
CA ASN A 150 1.66 -9.51 -25.11
C ASN A 150 2.39 -8.44 -25.95
N GLY A 151 2.21 -7.15 -25.62
CA GLY A 151 2.72 -6.00 -26.37
C GLY A 151 4.25 -5.99 -26.47
N TRP A 152 4.94 -6.72 -25.59
CA TRP A 152 6.38 -6.99 -25.68
C TRP A 152 6.84 -7.63 -27.00
N SER A 153 5.95 -8.35 -27.67
CA SER A 153 6.26 -9.22 -28.81
C SER A 153 5.62 -8.74 -30.12
N ASP A 154 4.82 -7.66 -30.08
CA ASP A 154 4.14 -7.12 -31.26
C ASP A 154 4.81 -5.82 -31.74
N PRO A 155 5.72 -5.89 -32.74
CA PRO A 155 6.38 -4.71 -33.29
C PRO A 155 5.43 -3.81 -34.10
N ALA A 156 4.26 -4.31 -34.50
CA ALA A 156 3.23 -3.54 -35.20
C ALA A 156 2.23 -2.86 -34.24
N GLY A 157 2.26 -3.24 -32.96
CA GLY A 157 1.44 -2.65 -31.88
C GLY A 157 2.08 -1.39 -31.30
N ASP A 158 2.00 -1.22 -29.97
CA ASP A 158 2.48 -0.01 -29.27
C ASP A 158 3.97 0.31 -29.55
N LEU A 159 4.80 -0.71 -29.84
CA LEU A 159 6.21 -0.55 -30.21
C LEU A 159 6.43 0.14 -31.57
N ALA A 160 5.41 0.23 -32.42
CA ALA A 160 5.48 0.94 -33.70
C ALA A 160 5.59 2.47 -33.49
N LEU A 161 5.19 2.98 -32.33
CA LEU A 161 5.23 4.41 -32.01
C LEU A 161 6.65 4.85 -31.65
N ALA A 162 7.12 5.93 -32.29
CA ALA A 162 8.49 6.44 -32.11
C ALA A 162 8.76 6.86 -30.66
N TRP A 163 7.77 7.49 -30.00
CA TRP A 163 7.87 7.95 -28.62
C TRP A 163 7.95 6.79 -27.63
N VAL A 164 7.25 5.67 -27.89
CA VAL A 164 7.35 4.46 -27.07
C VAL A 164 8.78 3.92 -27.11
N ARG A 165 9.36 3.77 -28.31
CA ARG A 165 10.75 3.32 -28.45
C ARG A 165 11.75 4.30 -27.84
N ASP A 166 11.48 5.60 -27.89
CA ASP A 166 12.36 6.61 -27.27
C ASP A 166 12.35 6.54 -25.75
N LEU A 167 11.16 6.45 -25.16
CA LEU A 167 11.00 6.31 -23.72
C LEU A 167 11.68 5.04 -23.19
N LEU A 168 11.52 3.91 -23.90
CA LEU A 168 12.17 2.64 -23.55
C LEU A 168 13.70 2.67 -23.75
N ARG A 169 14.21 3.48 -24.69
CA ARG A 169 15.65 3.71 -24.84
C ARG A 169 16.23 4.43 -23.63
N ARG A 170 15.49 5.36 -23.03
CA ARG A 170 15.91 6.11 -21.83
C ARG A 170 16.04 5.25 -20.58
N THR A 171 15.38 4.10 -20.53
CA THR A 171 15.54 3.13 -19.42
C THR A 171 16.69 2.16 -19.66
N GLY A 172 17.32 2.16 -20.85
CA GLY A 172 18.29 1.13 -21.25
C GLY A 172 17.68 -0.25 -21.53
N TRP A 173 16.34 -0.38 -21.50
CA TRP A 173 15.66 -1.67 -21.69
C TRP A 173 15.43 -2.02 -23.17
N TYR A 174 15.56 -1.02 -24.04
CA TYR A 174 15.44 -1.15 -25.48
C TYR A 174 16.58 -0.38 -26.16
N ASP A 175 17.25 -0.96 -27.15
CA ASP A 175 18.39 -0.31 -27.83
C ASP A 175 17.98 0.50 -29.08
N GLY A 176 16.69 0.44 -29.46
CA GLY A 176 16.14 1.07 -30.66
C GLY A 176 15.74 0.07 -31.75
N GLN A 177 16.25 -1.16 -31.69
CA GLN A 177 15.92 -2.26 -32.60
C GLN A 177 15.40 -3.49 -31.82
N SER A 178 16.00 -3.79 -30.68
CA SER A 178 15.73 -4.96 -29.86
C SER A 178 15.66 -4.65 -28.37
N TRP A 179 15.04 -5.58 -27.63
CA TRP A 179 15.10 -5.62 -26.18
C TRP A 179 16.51 -5.97 -25.72
N THR A 180 17.03 -5.24 -24.74
CA THR A 180 18.30 -5.59 -24.10
C THR A 180 18.10 -6.77 -23.13
N ASP A 181 19.18 -7.45 -22.74
CA ASP A 181 19.12 -8.52 -21.73
C ASP A 181 18.47 -8.03 -20.42
N GLU A 182 18.77 -6.79 -20.04
CA GLU A 182 18.17 -6.14 -18.87
C GLU A 182 16.67 -5.89 -19.07
N GLY A 183 16.27 -5.40 -20.23
CA GLY A 183 14.85 -5.21 -20.57
C GLY A 183 14.06 -6.52 -20.57
N LEU A 184 14.65 -7.60 -21.09
CA LEU A 184 14.06 -8.95 -21.00
C LEU A 184 13.93 -9.41 -19.54
N GLY A 185 14.96 -9.18 -18.73
CA GLY A 185 14.95 -9.46 -17.30
C GLY A 185 13.97 -8.59 -16.49
N ALA A 186 13.62 -7.41 -16.98
CA ALA A 186 12.68 -6.50 -16.32
C ALA A 186 11.19 -6.86 -16.57
N ARG A 187 10.87 -7.64 -17.61
CA ARG A 187 9.47 -8.00 -17.94
C ARG A 187 8.71 -8.66 -16.79
N PRO A 188 9.28 -9.66 -16.06
CA PRO A 188 8.59 -10.29 -14.93
C PRO A 188 8.34 -9.34 -13.75
N LEU A 189 9.01 -8.18 -13.72
CA LEU A 189 8.86 -7.17 -12.67
C LEU A 189 7.68 -6.21 -12.94
N ALA A 190 7.10 -6.21 -14.14
CA ALA A 190 5.99 -5.31 -14.51
C ALA A 190 4.81 -5.29 -13.51
N PRO A 191 4.39 -6.41 -12.88
CA PRO A 191 3.33 -6.39 -11.88
C PRO A 191 3.63 -5.52 -10.64
N GLN A 192 4.89 -5.18 -10.38
CA GLN A 192 5.28 -4.33 -9.24
C GLN A 192 4.89 -2.87 -9.45
N TYR A 193 4.60 -2.46 -10.68
CA TYR A 193 4.04 -1.13 -10.97
C TYR A 193 2.56 -1.01 -10.63
N VAL A 194 1.81 -2.11 -10.50
CA VAL A 194 0.35 -2.04 -10.31
C VAL A 194 -0.01 -1.23 -9.07
N TYR A 195 0.76 -1.41 -7.99
CA TYR A 195 0.52 -0.69 -6.74
C TYR A 195 0.59 0.85 -6.90
N PRO A 196 1.73 1.47 -7.29
CA PRO A 196 1.75 2.92 -7.49
C PRO A 196 0.81 3.37 -8.63
N LEU A 197 0.55 2.53 -9.64
CA LEU A 197 -0.39 2.86 -10.72
C LEU A 197 -1.85 2.97 -10.22
N ALA A 198 -2.25 2.17 -9.23
CA ALA A 198 -3.57 2.27 -8.62
C ALA A 198 -3.79 3.62 -7.93
N TYR A 199 -2.72 4.27 -7.47
CA TYR A 199 -2.77 5.57 -6.77
C TYR A 199 -2.54 6.79 -7.68
N LEU A 200 -2.45 6.63 -9.00
CA LEU A 200 -2.30 7.78 -9.92
C LEU A 200 -3.37 8.88 -9.71
N PRO A 201 -4.66 8.59 -9.43
CA PRO A 201 -5.62 9.65 -9.12
C PRO A 201 -5.24 10.45 -7.86
N THR A 202 -4.75 9.78 -6.81
CA THR A 202 -4.20 10.42 -5.59
C THR A 202 -2.99 11.27 -5.93
N TYR A 203 -2.01 10.72 -6.66
CA TYR A 203 -0.78 11.45 -6.98
C TYR A 203 -1.04 12.69 -7.84
N GLN A 204 -2.00 12.64 -8.76
CA GLN A 204 -2.40 13.81 -9.54
C GLN A 204 -3.01 14.92 -8.67
N ALA A 205 -3.63 14.55 -7.54
CA ALA A 205 -4.32 15.46 -6.64
C ALA A 205 -3.45 15.98 -5.47
N VAL A 206 -2.16 15.63 -5.38
CA VAL A 206 -1.29 15.96 -4.24
C VAL A 206 -1.34 17.45 -3.86
N SER A 207 -1.12 18.37 -4.81
CA SER A 207 -1.19 19.81 -4.54
C SER A 207 -2.51 20.22 -3.84
N ARG A 208 -3.66 19.70 -4.31
CA ARG A 208 -4.97 19.93 -3.69
C ARG A 208 -5.06 19.28 -2.29
N ILE A 209 -4.64 18.02 -2.16
CA ILE A 209 -4.69 17.25 -0.92
C ILE A 209 -3.92 17.99 0.18
N LEU A 210 -2.71 18.46 -0.13
CA LEU A 210 -1.84 19.16 0.82
C LEU A 210 -2.52 20.39 1.45
N VAL A 211 -3.37 21.12 0.73
CA VAL A 211 -4.02 22.35 1.23
C VAL A 211 -5.48 22.18 1.66
N LYS A 212 -6.21 21.21 1.08
CA LYS A 212 -7.67 21.02 1.33
C LYS A 212 -8.04 19.77 2.12
N GLY A 213 -7.14 18.80 2.30
CA GLY A 213 -7.52 17.50 2.84
C GLY A 213 -7.99 16.51 1.77
N ALA A 214 -7.83 15.22 2.05
CA ALA A 214 -8.32 14.14 1.21
C ALA A 214 -9.87 14.13 1.06
N ALA A 215 -10.61 14.64 2.06
CA ALA A 215 -12.07 14.63 2.10
C ALA A 215 -12.78 15.77 1.33
N SER A 216 -12.06 16.64 0.61
CA SER A 216 -12.57 17.93 0.10
C SER A 216 -13.58 17.90 -1.07
N GLY A 217 -14.41 16.86 -1.19
CA GLY A 217 -15.72 16.92 -1.88
C GLY A 217 -15.72 16.93 -3.41
N GLU A 218 -14.58 17.11 -4.09
CA GLU A 218 -14.46 16.84 -5.53
C GLU A 218 -14.17 15.36 -5.74
N ALA A 219 -15.25 14.59 -5.67
CA ALA A 219 -15.36 13.14 -5.78
C ALA A 219 -14.97 12.64 -7.17
N GLY A 220 -13.71 12.26 -7.32
CA GLY A 220 -13.33 11.13 -8.16
C GLY A 220 -12.64 10.12 -7.25
N ASP A 221 -12.72 8.83 -7.59
CA ASP A 221 -11.97 7.79 -6.89
C ASP A 221 -10.50 8.20 -6.78
N THR A 222 -10.02 8.40 -5.55
CA THR A 222 -8.62 8.75 -5.29
C THR A 222 -7.69 7.57 -5.56
N VAL A 223 -8.25 6.36 -5.65
CA VAL A 223 -7.53 5.11 -5.93
C VAL A 223 -8.34 4.31 -6.96
N ASP A 224 -7.68 3.76 -7.96
CA ASP A 224 -8.27 2.74 -8.84
C ASP A 224 -8.45 1.44 -8.05
N ARG A 225 -9.64 1.27 -7.47
CA ARG A 225 -9.94 0.15 -6.57
C ARG A 225 -9.86 -1.21 -7.27
N GLY A 226 -10.16 -1.27 -8.57
CA GLY A 226 -10.03 -2.50 -9.35
C GLY A 226 -8.58 -2.98 -9.41
N LEU A 227 -7.64 -2.08 -9.74
CA LEU A 227 -6.22 -2.38 -9.74
C LEU A 227 -5.67 -2.68 -8.34
N ASP A 228 -6.07 -1.89 -7.34
CA ASP A 228 -5.64 -2.04 -5.93
C ASP A 228 -6.03 -3.41 -5.35
N ILE A 229 -7.30 -3.81 -5.52
CA ILE A 229 -7.82 -5.09 -5.05
C ILE A 229 -7.11 -6.25 -5.76
N ALA A 230 -7.01 -6.20 -7.09
CA ALA A 230 -6.35 -7.25 -7.87
C ALA A 230 -4.87 -7.41 -7.48
N PHE A 231 -4.17 -6.29 -7.24
CA PHE A 231 -2.80 -6.31 -6.75
C PHE A 231 -2.71 -6.92 -5.34
N SER A 232 -3.61 -6.52 -4.44
CA SER A 232 -3.64 -7.03 -3.06
C SER A 232 -3.79 -8.55 -3.00
N GLY A 233 -4.66 -9.13 -3.86
CA GLY A 233 -4.79 -10.58 -4.03
C GLY A 233 -3.48 -11.22 -4.52
N LYS A 234 -2.80 -10.61 -5.50
CA LYS A 234 -1.52 -11.11 -6.02
C LYS A 234 -0.39 -11.07 -4.98
N VAL A 235 -0.34 -10.02 -4.15
CA VAL A 235 0.58 -9.93 -3.01
C VAL A 235 0.35 -11.08 -2.04
N PHE A 236 -0.91 -11.39 -1.74
CA PHE A 236 -1.25 -12.52 -0.90
C PHE A 236 -0.72 -13.83 -1.50
N SER A 237 -1.13 -14.18 -2.72
CA SER A 237 -0.76 -15.46 -3.35
C SER A 237 0.75 -15.66 -3.46
N ASN A 238 1.50 -14.58 -3.73
CA ASN A 238 2.94 -14.66 -4.00
C ASN A 238 3.81 -14.58 -2.73
N ALA A 239 3.41 -13.81 -1.72
CA ALA A 239 4.28 -13.47 -0.59
C ALA A 239 3.69 -13.87 0.78
N CYS A 240 2.38 -13.72 0.97
CA CYS A 240 1.75 -13.94 2.28
C CYS A 240 1.19 -15.36 2.45
N LYS A 241 0.86 -16.06 1.36
CA LYS A 241 0.19 -17.37 1.44
C LYS A 241 0.96 -18.38 2.30
N PRO A 242 2.28 -18.62 2.11
CA PRO A 242 2.99 -19.61 2.93
C PRO A 242 2.93 -19.36 4.45
N PRO A 243 3.27 -18.16 4.97
CA PRO A 243 3.18 -17.91 6.41
C PRO A 243 1.73 -17.90 6.93
N VAL A 244 0.76 -17.48 6.12
CA VAL A 244 -0.66 -17.54 6.50
C VAL A 244 -1.14 -18.98 6.63
N LEU A 245 -0.81 -19.85 5.67
CA LEU A 245 -1.11 -21.28 5.77
C LEU A 245 -0.46 -21.92 6.99
N ALA A 246 0.79 -21.56 7.29
CA ALA A 246 1.48 -22.05 8.49
C ALA A 246 0.78 -21.64 9.80
N ALA A 247 0.11 -20.48 9.82
CA ALA A 247 -0.70 -20.05 10.95
C ALA A 247 -2.09 -20.71 11.00
N VAL A 248 -2.73 -20.89 9.84
CA VAL A 248 -4.13 -21.33 9.74
C VAL A 248 -4.30 -22.84 9.76
N LEU A 249 -3.53 -23.60 8.98
CA LEU A 249 -3.74 -25.05 8.81
C LEU A 249 -3.68 -25.84 10.13
N PRO A 250 -2.77 -25.53 11.09
CA PRO A 250 -2.75 -26.23 12.38
C PRO A 250 -4.07 -26.12 13.16
N VAL A 251 -4.81 -25.01 13.02
CA VAL A 251 -6.12 -24.81 13.68
C VAL A 251 -7.14 -25.85 13.21
N PHE A 252 -7.06 -26.30 11.96
CA PHE A 252 -7.97 -27.29 11.36
C PHE A 252 -7.46 -28.74 11.41
N ASN A 253 -6.35 -28.98 12.10
CA ASN A 253 -5.81 -30.31 12.42
C ASN A 253 -5.99 -30.71 13.89
N GLY A 254 -6.56 -29.84 14.73
CA GLY A 254 -6.95 -30.17 16.10
C GLY A 254 -8.25 -31.00 16.18
N PRO A 255 -8.73 -31.33 17.39
CA PRO A 255 -10.01 -32.02 17.59
C PRO A 255 -11.17 -31.30 16.89
N LEU A 256 -11.99 -32.02 16.11
CA LEU A 256 -13.04 -31.44 15.26
C LEU A 256 -14.03 -30.55 16.03
N SER A 257 -14.38 -30.91 17.28
CA SER A 257 -15.28 -30.13 18.14
C SER A 257 -14.73 -28.75 18.52
N ASP A 258 -13.42 -28.59 18.45
CA ASP A 258 -12.70 -27.41 18.92
C ASP A 258 -12.28 -26.51 17.76
N GLN A 259 -12.51 -26.93 16.51
CA GLN A 259 -12.17 -26.16 15.34
C GLN A 259 -13.18 -25.03 15.07
N PRO A 260 -12.78 -23.98 14.32
CA PRO A 260 -13.70 -22.96 13.85
C PRO A 260 -14.84 -23.55 13.01
N ALA A 261 -16.05 -23.02 13.20
CA ALA A 261 -17.20 -23.31 12.35
C ALA A 261 -17.18 -22.48 11.05
N ALA A 262 -16.55 -21.31 11.10
CA ALA A 262 -16.44 -20.39 9.97
C ALA A 262 -15.04 -19.80 9.82
N LEU A 263 -14.73 -19.39 8.60
CA LEU A 263 -13.59 -18.54 8.25
C LEU A 263 -14.14 -17.19 7.80
N ILE A 264 -13.80 -16.11 8.51
CA ILE A 264 -14.30 -14.77 8.24
C ILE A 264 -13.14 -13.89 7.83
N ASP A 265 -13.19 -13.31 6.63
CA ASP A 265 -12.21 -12.35 6.14
C ASP A 265 -12.82 -10.95 6.09
N THR A 266 -12.31 -10.04 6.92
CA THR A 266 -12.76 -8.64 6.97
C THR A 266 -11.87 -7.77 6.11
N GLY A 267 -12.49 -7.12 5.10
CA GLY A 267 -11.78 -6.53 3.97
C GLY A 267 -11.47 -7.57 2.90
N SER A 268 -12.45 -8.41 2.55
CA SER A 268 -12.22 -9.59 1.72
C SER A 268 -11.79 -9.27 0.28
N GLY A 269 -11.98 -8.03 -0.19
CA GLY A 269 -11.53 -7.60 -1.51
C GLY A 269 -12.13 -8.45 -2.63
N ASP A 270 -11.31 -9.23 -3.34
CA ASP A 270 -11.77 -10.14 -4.39
C ASP A 270 -12.02 -11.58 -3.92
N GLY A 271 -11.87 -11.85 -2.61
CA GLY A 271 -12.05 -13.16 -1.99
C GLY A 271 -10.88 -14.13 -2.15
N THR A 272 -9.73 -13.70 -2.69
CA THR A 272 -8.57 -14.58 -2.92
C THR A 272 -8.08 -15.26 -1.64
N VAL A 273 -8.01 -14.52 -0.52
CA VAL A 273 -7.55 -15.06 0.77
C VAL A 273 -8.44 -16.23 1.22
N LEU A 274 -9.76 -16.02 1.26
CA LEU A 274 -10.73 -17.06 1.62
C LEU A 274 -10.65 -18.28 0.70
N ALA A 275 -10.59 -18.06 -0.61
CA ALA A 275 -10.57 -19.14 -1.59
C ALA A 275 -9.32 -20.02 -1.45
N GLU A 276 -8.14 -19.40 -1.36
CA GLU A 276 -6.89 -20.14 -1.23
C GLU A 276 -6.76 -20.86 0.12
N LEU A 277 -7.28 -20.26 1.20
CA LEU A 277 -7.31 -20.90 2.51
C LEU A 277 -8.28 -22.08 2.54
N TYR A 278 -9.48 -21.92 1.98
CA TYR A 278 -10.46 -23.00 1.91
C TYR A 278 -9.91 -24.19 1.12
N GLU A 279 -9.31 -23.96 -0.05
CA GLU A 279 -8.69 -25.01 -0.86
C GLU A 279 -7.59 -25.74 -0.07
N ALA A 280 -6.72 -25.01 0.62
CA ALA A 280 -5.68 -25.61 1.43
C ALA A 280 -6.24 -26.39 2.64
N ILE A 281 -7.26 -25.87 3.32
CA ILE A 281 -7.93 -26.58 4.42
C ILE A 281 -8.57 -27.87 3.90
N ALA A 282 -9.32 -27.79 2.79
CA ALA A 282 -10.00 -28.92 2.18
C ALA A 282 -9.03 -30.04 1.76
N THR A 283 -7.81 -29.69 1.31
CA THR A 283 -6.85 -30.65 0.75
C THR A 283 -5.77 -31.12 1.73
N GLN A 284 -5.50 -30.36 2.80
CA GLN A 284 -4.30 -30.57 3.65
C GLN A 284 -4.61 -30.75 5.14
N THR A 285 -5.88 -30.82 5.55
CA THR A 285 -6.23 -30.88 6.98
C THR A 285 -7.20 -32.01 7.33
N GLU A 286 -7.26 -32.38 8.61
CA GLU A 286 -8.24 -33.34 9.13
C GLU A 286 -9.68 -32.85 8.90
N ARG A 287 -9.94 -31.54 9.00
CA ARG A 287 -11.24 -30.96 8.64
C ARG A 287 -11.63 -31.27 7.20
N GLY A 288 -10.68 -31.15 6.29
CA GLY A 288 -10.87 -31.39 4.85
C GLY A 288 -11.44 -32.78 4.53
N LYS A 289 -11.07 -33.80 5.32
CA LYS A 289 -11.53 -35.18 5.15
C LYS A 289 -13.01 -35.38 5.50
N VAL A 290 -13.61 -34.47 6.26
CA VAL A 290 -14.96 -34.61 6.83
C VAL A 290 -15.84 -33.37 6.60
N LEU A 291 -15.57 -32.55 5.58
CA LEU A 291 -16.35 -31.33 5.28
C LEU A 291 -17.85 -31.58 5.03
N ASN A 292 -18.23 -32.80 4.63
CA ASN A 292 -19.64 -33.18 4.48
C ASN A 292 -20.37 -33.30 5.82
N GLU A 293 -19.67 -33.73 6.88
CA GLU A 293 -20.21 -33.90 8.23
C GLU A 293 -20.03 -32.63 9.07
N TYR A 294 -18.88 -31.97 8.90
CA TYR A 294 -18.50 -30.72 9.55
C TYR A 294 -18.20 -29.66 8.48
N PRO A 295 -19.21 -29.02 7.88
CA PRO A 295 -18.97 -27.99 6.86
C PRO A 295 -18.23 -26.79 7.44
N LEU A 296 -17.37 -26.16 6.64
CA LEU A 296 -16.71 -24.89 6.97
C LEU A 296 -17.41 -23.77 6.21
N THR A 297 -17.97 -22.80 6.91
CA THR A 297 -18.64 -21.64 6.28
C THR A 297 -17.62 -20.55 5.97
N LEU A 298 -17.63 -20.02 4.75
CA LEU A 298 -16.79 -18.88 4.37
C LEU A 298 -17.59 -17.57 4.43
N VAL A 299 -17.03 -16.53 5.01
CA VAL A 299 -17.68 -15.23 5.08
C VAL A 299 -16.73 -14.14 4.60
N GLY A 300 -17.07 -13.50 3.49
CA GLY A 300 -16.43 -12.27 3.06
C GLY A 300 -17.15 -11.05 3.63
N VAL A 301 -16.47 -10.24 4.42
CA VAL A 301 -16.99 -8.97 4.94
C VAL A 301 -16.33 -7.82 4.17
N GLU A 302 -17.13 -7.03 3.47
CA GLU A 302 -16.62 -5.96 2.59
C GLU A 302 -17.57 -4.77 2.56
N TYR A 303 -17.05 -3.55 2.70
CA TYR A 303 -17.88 -2.34 2.70
C TYR A 303 -18.15 -1.80 1.29
N GLU A 304 -17.28 -2.11 0.32
CA GLU A 304 -17.41 -1.64 -1.07
C GLU A 304 -18.19 -2.66 -1.92
N GLU A 305 -19.16 -2.19 -2.71
CA GLU A 305 -20.12 -3.06 -3.39
C GLU A 305 -19.49 -3.90 -4.52
N VAL A 306 -18.59 -3.32 -5.32
CA VAL A 306 -17.93 -4.02 -6.43
C VAL A 306 -17.00 -5.13 -5.91
N ALA A 307 -16.23 -4.84 -4.85
CA ALA A 307 -15.39 -5.80 -4.14
C ALA A 307 -16.25 -6.92 -3.54
N ARG A 308 -17.33 -6.57 -2.83
CA ARG A 308 -18.26 -7.53 -2.24
C ARG A 308 -18.86 -8.48 -3.30
N ALA A 309 -19.34 -7.95 -4.41
CA ALA A 309 -19.87 -8.75 -5.53
C ALA A 309 -18.79 -9.62 -6.21
N THR A 310 -17.53 -9.21 -6.18
CA THR A 310 -16.39 -10.00 -6.68
C THR A 310 -16.07 -11.15 -5.73
N THR A 311 -16.01 -10.88 -4.43
CA THR A 311 -15.88 -11.91 -3.40
C THR A 311 -17.01 -12.94 -3.52
N GLU A 312 -18.28 -12.50 -3.61
CA GLU A 312 -19.43 -13.39 -3.71
C GLU A 312 -19.33 -14.36 -4.89
N ARG A 313 -19.00 -13.85 -6.08
CA ARG A 313 -18.80 -14.68 -7.29
C ARG A 313 -17.68 -15.69 -7.10
N ARG A 314 -16.57 -15.31 -6.46
CA ARG A 314 -15.45 -16.22 -6.20
C ARG A 314 -15.84 -17.32 -5.20
N LEU A 315 -16.50 -16.97 -4.11
CA LEU A 315 -16.92 -17.95 -3.09
C LEU A 315 -17.97 -18.93 -3.62
N ALA A 316 -18.91 -18.45 -4.45
CA ALA A 316 -19.92 -19.28 -5.10
C ALA A 316 -19.30 -20.41 -5.95
N ALA A 317 -18.13 -20.19 -6.53
CA ALA A 317 -17.43 -21.19 -7.34
C ALA A 317 -16.77 -22.31 -6.51
N LEU A 318 -16.66 -22.18 -5.19
CA LEU A 318 -15.96 -23.14 -4.32
C LEU A 318 -16.86 -24.31 -3.87
N GLY A 319 -18.18 -24.23 -4.08
CA GLY A 319 -19.11 -25.30 -3.70
C GLY A 319 -19.21 -25.55 -2.19
N CYS A 320 -18.90 -24.54 -1.37
CA CYS A 320 -19.01 -24.59 0.10
C CYS A 320 -20.10 -23.63 0.60
N PRO A 321 -20.59 -23.77 1.85
CA PRO A 321 -21.45 -22.75 2.45
C PRO A 321 -20.71 -21.42 2.54
N PHE A 322 -21.31 -20.35 2.04
CA PHE A 322 -20.69 -19.03 2.10
C PHE A 322 -21.71 -17.91 2.26
N HIS A 323 -21.23 -16.78 2.77
CA HIS A 323 -21.94 -15.50 2.79
C HIS A 323 -21.02 -14.36 2.38
N SER A 324 -21.60 -13.32 1.77
CA SER A 324 -20.93 -12.06 1.55
C SER A 324 -21.76 -10.95 2.18
N VAL A 325 -21.20 -10.25 3.15
CA VAL A 325 -21.93 -9.26 3.97
C VAL A 325 -21.21 -7.93 3.98
N GLN A 326 -21.96 -6.86 4.25
CA GLN A 326 -21.39 -5.55 4.44
C GLN A 326 -20.83 -5.41 5.87
N GLY A 327 -19.65 -4.82 6.01
CA GLY A 327 -19.06 -4.55 7.33
C GLY A 327 -17.73 -3.82 7.23
N ASP A 328 -17.23 -3.37 8.37
CA ASP A 328 -16.01 -2.56 8.47
C ASP A 328 -15.15 -3.07 9.64
N ILE A 329 -13.83 -3.08 9.46
CA ILE A 329 -12.86 -3.54 10.47
C ILE A 329 -12.97 -2.75 11.78
N GLY A 330 -13.41 -1.49 11.73
CA GLY A 330 -13.64 -0.63 12.89
C GLY A 330 -14.93 -0.91 13.64
N ALA A 331 -15.79 -1.83 13.17
CA ALA A 331 -17.09 -2.12 13.76
C ALA A 331 -17.36 -3.64 13.95
N PRO A 332 -16.51 -4.39 14.67
CA PRO A 332 -16.65 -5.84 14.83
C PRO A 332 -18.01 -6.27 15.39
N LEU A 333 -18.59 -5.54 16.34
CA LEU A 333 -19.88 -5.91 16.92
C LEU A 333 -21.03 -5.84 15.90
N LYS A 334 -20.99 -4.90 14.94
CA LYS A 334 -21.98 -4.85 13.85
C LYS A 334 -21.83 -6.03 12.89
N ILE A 335 -20.59 -6.47 12.64
CA ILE A 335 -20.32 -7.69 11.89
C ILE A 335 -20.96 -8.88 12.63
N ALA A 336 -20.73 -8.99 13.93
CA ALA A 336 -21.29 -10.07 14.74
C ALA A 336 -22.83 -10.10 14.74
N GLU A 337 -23.49 -8.94 14.87
CA GLU A 337 -24.96 -8.82 14.76
C GLU A 337 -25.48 -9.29 13.40
N THR A 338 -24.81 -8.88 12.32
CA THR A 338 -25.16 -9.27 10.95
C THR A 338 -25.02 -10.78 10.75
N LEU A 339 -23.94 -11.38 11.27
CA LEU A 339 -23.69 -12.81 11.17
C LEU A 339 -24.64 -13.64 12.04
N ALA A 340 -25.00 -13.14 13.23
CA ALA A 340 -25.99 -13.78 14.08
C ALA A 340 -27.36 -13.89 13.41
N ALA A 341 -27.77 -12.88 12.63
CA ALA A 341 -29.01 -12.91 11.85
C ALA A 341 -28.99 -13.99 10.73
N LEU A 342 -27.79 -14.43 10.32
CA LEU A 342 -27.57 -15.52 9.36
C LEU A 342 -27.35 -16.88 10.06
N GLY A 343 -27.45 -16.93 11.39
CA GLY A 343 -27.19 -18.15 12.17
C GLY A 343 -25.71 -18.48 12.34
N ILE A 344 -24.81 -17.53 12.09
CA ILE A 344 -23.36 -17.70 12.20
C ILE A 344 -22.87 -17.07 13.50
N ASP A 345 -22.28 -17.88 14.37
CA ASP A 345 -21.60 -17.39 15.57
C ASP A 345 -20.21 -16.86 15.22
N ALA A 346 -20.08 -15.53 15.17
CA ALA A 346 -18.81 -14.85 14.89
C ALA A 346 -17.73 -15.14 15.95
N ALA A 347 -18.07 -15.52 17.18
CA ALA A 347 -17.10 -15.91 18.20
C ALA A 347 -16.57 -17.34 18.00
N ASN A 348 -17.27 -18.16 17.20
CA ASN A 348 -16.83 -19.49 16.80
C ASN A 348 -16.24 -19.52 15.37
N ALA A 349 -15.62 -18.42 14.97
CA ALA A 349 -14.92 -18.30 13.69
C ALA A 349 -13.44 -18.00 13.89
N LEU A 350 -12.62 -18.41 12.91
CA LEU A 350 -11.28 -17.86 12.76
C LEU A 350 -11.39 -16.59 11.92
N HIS A 351 -10.98 -15.47 12.49
CA HIS A 351 -10.99 -14.19 11.82
C HIS A 351 -9.70 -13.97 11.04
N ILE A 352 -9.80 -13.34 9.89
CA ILE A 352 -8.69 -12.99 9.02
C ILE A 352 -8.90 -11.57 8.55
N ASN A 353 -7.82 -10.84 8.39
CA ASN A 353 -7.84 -9.55 7.70
C ASN A 353 -6.49 -9.33 7.01
N LYS A 354 -6.54 -8.64 5.88
CA LYS A 354 -5.33 -8.24 5.15
C LYS A 354 -5.38 -6.78 4.79
N SER A 355 -4.40 -6.01 5.26
CA SER A 355 -4.16 -4.63 4.82
C SER A 355 -5.37 -3.72 5.05
N VAL A 356 -6.13 -3.95 6.12
CA VAL A 356 -7.29 -3.11 6.48
C VAL A 356 -7.16 -2.43 7.83
N VAL A 357 -6.25 -2.87 8.71
CA VAL A 357 -6.07 -2.21 10.02
C VAL A 357 -5.51 -0.80 9.83
N HIS A 358 -4.53 -0.60 8.95
CA HIS A 358 -4.07 0.74 8.60
C HIS A 358 -5.10 1.54 7.78
N ASN A 359 -5.96 0.87 7.00
CA ASN A 359 -6.96 1.52 6.16
C ASN A 359 -8.26 1.87 6.91
N ARG A 360 -8.33 1.59 8.22
CA ARG A 360 -9.49 1.93 9.05
C ARG A 360 -9.69 3.45 9.11
N SER A 361 -10.94 3.87 9.28
CA SER A 361 -11.23 5.25 9.65
C SER A 361 -10.66 5.55 11.03
N TYR A 362 -9.99 6.70 11.18
CA TYR A 362 -9.56 7.17 12.49
C TYR A 362 -10.78 7.39 13.40
N ALA A 363 -10.74 6.77 14.58
CA ALA A 363 -11.69 7.00 15.65
C ALA A 363 -10.97 7.61 16.84
N GLN A 364 -11.52 8.70 17.38
CA GLN A 364 -11.02 9.32 18.60
C GLN A 364 -11.11 8.30 19.75
N PRO A 365 -10.00 7.99 20.43
CA PRO A 365 -9.99 7.01 21.52
C PRO A 365 -10.59 7.60 22.81
N GLU A 366 -11.24 6.75 23.60
CA GLU A 366 -11.75 7.12 24.93
C GLU A 366 -10.64 7.27 25.98
N GLU A 367 -9.58 6.47 25.84
CA GLU A 367 -8.39 6.47 26.70
C GLU A 367 -7.17 6.90 25.88
N LEU A 368 -6.39 7.85 26.41
CA LEU A 368 -5.12 8.26 25.81
C LEU A 368 -3.95 7.54 26.48
N LEU A 369 -3.24 6.75 25.69
CA LEU A 369 -2.04 6.00 26.04
C LEU A 369 -0.83 6.65 25.36
N SER A 370 0.33 6.55 26.01
CA SER A 370 1.60 6.97 25.39
C SER A 370 2.04 5.97 24.33
N SER A 371 2.26 6.46 23.12
CA SER A 371 2.81 5.67 22.02
C SER A 371 4.28 5.32 22.31
N PRO A 372 4.75 4.14 21.89
CA PRO A 372 6.18 3.94 21.65
C PRO A 372 6.71 4.98 20.65
N PRO A 373 8.02 5.28 20.65
CA PRO A 373 8.64 6.14 19.65
C PRO A 373 8.32 5.65 18.23
N THR A 374 7.93 6.58 17.36
CA THR A 374 7.48 6.30 16.00
C THR A 374 7.82 7.47 15.06
N HIS A 375 8.14 7.14 13.81
CA HIS A 375 8.29 8.07 12.69
C HIS A 375 7.08 8.04 11.76
N ALA A 376 6.03 7.29 12.12
CA ALA A 376 4.76 7.32 11.41
C ALA A 376 4.12 8.71 11.51
N VAL A 377 3.47 9.13 10.44
CA VAL A 377 2.76 10.39 10.35
C VAL A 377 1.30 10.08 10.06
N PHE A 378 0.40 10.74 10.78
CA PHE A 378 -1.03 10.47 10.72
C PHE A 378 -1.78 11.75 10.40
N CYS A 379 -2.65 11.68 9.39
CA CYS A 379 -3.47 12.80 8.95
C CYS A 379 -4.94 12.43 9.09
N ASP A 380 -5.75 13.32 9.66
CA ASP A 380 -7.20 13.21 9.56
C ASP A 380 -7.69 13.56 8.13
N PRO A 381 -8.94 13.24 7.77
CA PRO A 381 -9.45 13.50 6.42
C PRO A 381 -9.48 14.99 6.01
N SER A 382 -9.44 15.91 6.97
CA SER A 382 -9.35 17.37 6.74
C SER A 382 -7.91 17.87 6.54
N GLY A 383 -6.92 16.99 6.76
CA GLY A 383 -5.49 17.27 6.70
C GLY A 383 -4.88 17.68 8.05
N GLY A 384 -5.65 17.67 9.13
CA GLY A 384 -5.15 17.90 10.49
C GLY A 384 -4.22 16.78 10.95
N GLY A 385 -3.17 17.13 11.69
CA GLY A 385 -2.27 16.15 12.28
C GLY A 385 -2.96 15.38 13.41
N ILE A 386 -2.82 14.04 13.40
CA ILE A 386 -3.16 13.18 14.52
C ILE A 386 -1.87 12.85 15.26
N SER A 387 -1.83 13.06 16.58
CA SER A 387 -0.61 12.77 17.35
C SER A 387 -0.32 11.26 17.41
N ALA A 388 0.94 10.90 17.64
CA ALA A 388 1.34 9.49 17.81
C ALA A 388 0.53 8.81 18.92
N ASP A 389 0.37 9.46 20.08
CA ASP A 389 -0.43 8.96 21.20
C ASP A 389 -1.89 8.73 20.82
N GLN A 390 -2.50 9.66 20.07
CA GLN A 390 -3.87 9.52 19.58
C GLN A 390 -4.02 8.34 18.60
N ALA A 391 -3.11 8.22 17.63
CA ALA A 391 -3.15 7.15 16.63
C ALA A 391 -2.90 5.77 17.26
N TYR A 392 -1.92 5.67 18.17
CA TYR A 392 -1.62 4.47 18.93
C TYR A 392 -2.81 4.04 19.81
N SER A 393 -3.38 4.97 20.57
CA SER A 393 -4.54 4.71 21.42
C SER A 393 -5.76 4.25 20.62
N SER A 394 -5.99 4.85 19.44
CA SER A 394 -7.03 4.42 18.51
C SER A 394 -6.81 2.99 18.01
N LEU A 395 -5.55 2.62 17.72
CA LEU A 395 -5.20 1.24 17.33
C LEU A 395 -5.39 0.24 18.49
N VAL A 396 -5.04 0.61 19.72
CA VAL A 396 -5.31 -0.21 20.92
C VAL A 396 -6.81 -0.41 21.12
N ALA A 397 -7.60 0.65 20.98
CA ALA A 397 -9.06 0.60 21.10
C ALA A 397 -9.67 -0.33 20.03
N LEU A 398 -9.20 -0.27 18.79
CA LEU A 398 -9.59 -1.19 17.73
C LEU A 398 -9.35 -2.65 18.17
N PHE A 399 -8.13 -3.01 18.56
CA PHE A 399 -7.83 -4.38 18.97
C PHE A 399 -8.67 -4.84 20.17
N ARG A 400 -8.94 -3.94 21.13
CA ARG A 400 -9.82 -4.25 22.27
C ARG A 400 -11.25 -4.57 21.81
N SER A 401 -11.76 -3.84 20.80
CA SER A 401 -13.11 -4.05 20.26
C SER A 401 -13.29 -5.42 19.58
N TRP A 402 -12.22 -6.02 19.07
CA TRP A 402 -12.24 -7.35 18.45
C TRP A 402 -12.24 -8.51 19.44
N LYS A 403 -11.82 -8.30 20.70
CA LYS A 403 -11.67 -9.35 21.73
C LYS A 403 -12.86 -10.29 21.88
N PRO A 404 -14.12 -9.82 21.89
CA PRO A 404 -15.28 -10.72 22.02
C PRO A 404 -15.38 -11.75 20.89
N LEU A 405 -14.91 -11.43 19.68
CA LEU A 405 -15.02 -12.30 18.51
C LEU A 405 -13.81 -13.21 18.32
N ILE A 406 -12.64 -12.79 18.81
CA ILE A 406 -11.38 -13.51 18.61
C ILE A 406 -10.97 -14.32 19.84
N ALA A 407 -11.84 -14.40 20.86
CA ALA A 407 -11.59 -15.09 22.13
C ALA A 407 -11.22 -16.56 21.98
N ARG A 408 -11.85 -17.26 21.03
CA ARG A 408 -11.70 -18.71 20.86
C ARG A 408 -10.60 -19.09 19.88
N HIS A 409 -10.67 -18.56 18.66
CA HIS A 409 -9.80 -18.98 17.55
C HIS A 409 -8.77 -17.93 17.15
N GLY A 410 -8.86 -16.72 17.69
CA GLY A 410 -7.98 -15.61 17.35
C GLY A 410 -8.30 -14.95 16.00
N MET A 411 -7.34 -14.15 15.55
CA MET A 411 -7.38 -13.42 14.29
C MET A 411 -6.01 -13.48 13.60
N VAL A 412 -5.98 -13.88 12.33
CA VAL A 412 -4.76 -13.78 11.50
C VAL A 412 -4.75 -12.42 10.81
N CYS A 413 -3.83 -11.56 11.24
CA CYS A 413 -3.66 -10.20 10.73
C CYS A 413 -2.49 -10.18 9.75
N ILE A 414 -2.72 -9.69 8.52
CA ILE A 414 -1.68 -9.54 7.48
C ILE A 414 -1.52 -8.05 7.19
N GLU A 415 -0.49 -7.43 7.73
CA GLU A 415 -0.42 -5.97 7.81
C GLU A 415 0.83 -5.39 7.13
N ALA A 416 0.66 -4.30 6.38
CA ALA A 416 1.76 -3.53 5.83
C ALA A 416 2.24 -2.49 6.86
N HIS A 417 3.54 -2.19 6.85
CA HIS A 417 4.17 -1.32 7.82
C HIS A 417 5.05 -0.27 7.17
N THR A 418 5.07 0.90 7.79
CA THR A 418 6.08 1.92 7.48
C THR A 418 7.39 1.62 8.22
N VAL A 419 8.44 2.36 7.87
CA VAL A 419 9.77 2.26 8.46
C VAL A 419 10.31 3.65 8.79
N ASP A 420 11.45 3.67 9.50
CA ASP A 420 12.22 4.90 9.73
C ASP A 420 12.63 5.53 8.39
N PRO A 421 12.30 6.82 8.13
CA PRO A 421 12.60 7.48 6.87
C PRO A 421 14.10 7.58 6.60
N ALA A 422 14.96 7.70 7.63
CA ALA A 422 16.41 7.70 7.43
C ALA A 422 16.92 6.32 6.96
N ARG A 423 16.28 5.23 7.41
CA ARG A 423 16.57 3.88 6.91
C ARG A 423 16.03 3.67 5.50
N ALA A 424 14.86 4.22 5.18
CA ALA A 424 14.32 4.22 3.82
C ALA A 424 15.28 4.89 2.84
N ALA A 425 15.90 6.01 3.23
CA ALA A 425 16.90 6.71 2.44
C ALA A 425 18.11 5.83 2.08
N GLY A 426 18.53 4.93 2.98
CA GLY A 426 19.59 3.95 2.73
C GLY A 426 19.24 2.86 1.71
N HIS A 427 17.96 2.76 1.30
CA HIS A 427 17.43 1.73 0.41
C HIS A 427 16.77 2.29 -0.86
N ILE A 428 17.07 3.54 -1.20
CA ILE A 428 16.68 4.15 -2.48
C ILE A 428 17.20 3.29 -3.63
N GLY A 429 16.36 3.01 -4.64
CA GLY A 429 16.69 2.09 -5.73
C GLY A 429 16.68 0.60 -5.33
N ARG A 430 16.23 0.25 -4.13
CA ARG A 430 16.14 -1.15 -3.67
C ARG A 430 14.77 -1.52 -3.13
N SER A 431 13.87 -0.55 -2.96
CA SER A 431 12.57 -0.75 -2.35
C SER A 431 11.48 0.16 -2.89
N LEU A 432 10.24 -0.14 -2.50
CA LEU A 432 9.05 0.63 -2.87
C LEU A 432 8.45 1.39 -1.66
N ILE A 433 9.20 1.52 -0.57
CA ILE A 433 8.68 2.02 0.71
C ILE A 433 8.23 3.47 0.64
N THR A 434 8.91 4.31 -0.14
CA THR A 434 8.48 5.71 -0.40
C THR A 434 7.11 5.73 -1.05
N GLY A 435 6.88 4.84 -2.03
CA GLY A 435 5.58 4.71 -2.70
C GLY A 435 4.50 4.21 -1.75
N LEU A 436 4.83 3.29 -0.83
CA LEU A 436 3.92 2.85 0.22
C LEU A 436 3.51 4.03 1.11
N ASP A 437 4.49 4.73 1.69
CA ASP A 437 4.28 5.86 2.60
C ASP A 437 3.53 7.02 1.92
N ALA A 438 3.87 7.33 0.67
CA ALA A 438 3.22 8.40 -0.07
C ALA A 438 1.75 8.09 -0.36
N ALA A 439 1.47 6.92 -0.96
CA ALA A 439 0.11 6.48 -1.27
C ALA A 439 -0.78 6.50 -0.02
N HIS A 440 -0.32 5.89 1.07
CA HIS A 440 -1.07 5.78 2.32
C HIS A 440 -1.21 7.14 3.02
N GLY A 441 -0.11 7.90 3.09
CA GLY A 441 -0.10 9.22 3.73
C GLY A 441 -1.04 10.21 3.04
N TYR A 442 -1.00 10.29 1.70
CA TYR A 442 -1.91 11.18 0.96
C TYR A 442 -3.37 10.77 1.06
N SER A 443 -3.65 9.47 1.18
CA SER A 443 -5.00 8.93 1.34
C SER A 443 -5.51 8.88 2.78
N GLY A 444 -4.72 9.36 3.75
CA GLY A 444 -5.13 9.41 5.17
C GLY A 444 -5.14 8.06 5.87
N GLN A 445 -4.41 7.08 5.34
CA GLN A 445 -4.26 5.76 5.96
C GLN A 445 -3.24 5.79 7.10
N LEU A 446 -3.45 4.94 8.10
CA LEU A 446 -2.80 4.96 9.41
C LEU A 446 -1.72 3.89 9.54
N LEU A 447 -0.71 3.92 8.65
CA LEU A 447 0.44 3.01 8.73
C LEU A 447 1.23 3.22 10.03
N THR A 448 1.70 2.12 10.61
CA THR A 448 2.61 2.14 11.76
C THR A 448 3.79 1.22 11.51
N GLU A 449 4.91 1.44 12.20
CA GLU A 449 5.97 0.44 12.25
C GLU A 449 5.45 -0.85 12.90
N ILE A 450 6.07 -1.98 12.55
CA ILE A 450 5.69 -3.31 13.05
C ILE A 450 5.75 -3.40 14.58
N SER A 451 6.73 -2.73 15.19
CA SER A 451 6.93 -2.70 16.64
C SER A 451 5.79 -1.96 17.34
N VAL A 452 5.35 -0.82 16.80
CA VAL A 452 4.22 -0.03 17.29
C VAL A 452 2.93 -0.84 17.18
N HIS A 453 2.69 -1.48 16.02
CA HIS A 453 1.52 -2.33 15.78
C HIS A 453 1.42 -3.47 16.81
N ARG A 454 2.52 -4.21 17.01
CA ARG A 454 2.59 -5.32 17.99
C ARG A 454 2.54 -4.85 19.43
N THR A 455 3.02 -3.64 19.72
CA THR A 455 2.91 -3.05 21.06
C THR A 455 1.46 -2.64 21.33
N ALA A 456 0.73 -2.15 20.33
CA ALA A 456 -0.69 -1.84 20.45
C ALA A 456 -1.53 -3.12 20.68
N SER A 457 -1.25 -4.20 19.95
CA SER A 457 -1.95 -5.48 20.18
C SER A 457 -1.70 -6.04 21.58
N LYS A 458 -0.45 -5.97 22.08
CA LYS A 458 -0.11 -6.32 23.47
C LYS A 458 -0.83 -5.45 24.50
N ALA A 459 -0.90 -4.13 24.31
CA ALA A 459 -1.63 -3.23 25.20
C ALA A 459 -3.15 -3.47 25.19
N ALA A 460 -3.69 -4.10 24.15
CA ALA A 460 -5.07 -4.60 24.11
C ALA A 460 -5.27 -5.93 24.86
N GLY A 461 -4.20 -6.57 25.34
CA GLY A 461 -4.22 -7.90 25.97
C GLY A 461 -4.21 -9.05 24.96
N LEU A 462 -3.57 -8.85 23.81
CA LEU A 462 -3.36 -9.87 22.79
C LEU A 462 -1.88 -10.30 22.75
N ILE A 463 -1.65 -11.55 22.38
CA ILE A 463 -0.33 -12.09 22.04
C ILE A 463 -0.40 -12.74 20.67
N SER A 464 0.74 -12.86 19.99
CA SER A 464 0.81 -13.59 18.74
C SER A 464 1.19 -15.04 19.00
N ARG A 465 0.31 -15.97 18.63
CA ARG A 465 0.59 -17.41 18.65
C ARG A 465 1.65 -17.79 17.61
N SER A 466 1.66 -17.10 16.48
CA SER A 466 2.68 -17.19 15.44
C SER A 466 2.92 -15.80 14.84
N GLN A 467 4.16 -15.56 14.40
CA GLN A 467 4.60 -14.30 13.82
C GLN A 467 5.57 -14.58 12.67
N VAL A 468 5.35 -13.92 11.53
CA VAL A 468 6.30 -13.92 10.43
C VAL A 468 6.45 -12.51 9.90
N ASP A 469 7.71 -12.08 9.77
CA ASP A 469 8.11 -10.77 9.25
C ASP A 469 8.53 -10.92 7.79
N LEU A 470 7.97 -10.08 6.93
CA LEU A 470 8.15 -10.15 5.48
C LEU A 470 8.83 -8.88 4.95
N GLY A 471 9.62 -9.04 3.89
CA GLY A 471 10.30 -7.93 3.21
C GLY A 471 11.67 -7.55 3.78
N HIS A 472 12.14 -8.20 4.85
CA HIS A 472 13.46 -7.93 5.45
C HIS A 472 14.61 -8.02 4.43
N ALA A 473 14.60 -9.03 3.55
CA ALA A 473 15.63 -9.21 2.53
C ALA A 473 15.71 -8.04 1.52
N MET A 474 14.63 -7.27 1.35
CA MET A 474 14.58 -6.12 0.45
C MET A 474 15.02 -4.82 1.14
N MET A 475 14.78 -4.70 2.44
CA MET A 475 14.78 -3.41 3.16
C MET A 475 15.68 -3.34 4.39
N GLY A 476 16.25 -4.46 4.84
CA GLY A 476 16.89 -4.55 6.16
C GLY A 476 15.92 -4.42 7.35
N ASP A 477 14.67 -4.00 7.10
CA ASP A 477 13.55 -3.93 8.02
C ASP A 477 12.32 -4.61 7.42
N PRO A 478 11.45 -5.23 8.23
CA PRO A 478 10.20 -5.80 7.74
C PRO A 478 9.18 -4.70 7.43
N ILE A 479 8.57 -4.81 6.26
CA ILE A 479 7.55 -3.89 5.74
C ILE A 479 6.16 -4.51 5.70
N MET A 480 6.06 -5.78 6.09
CA MET A 480 4.80 -6.51 6.19
C MET A 480 4.93 -7.59 7.27
N SER A 481 3.82 -7.91 7.94
CA SER A 481 3.75 -8.94 8.97
C SER A 481 2.58 -9.89 8.76
N VAL A 482 2.71 -11.11 9.28
CA VAL A 482 1.62 -12.05 9.49
C VAL A 482 1.64 -12.45 10.96
N ASP A 483 0.57 -12.09 11.68
CA ASP A 483 0.43 -12.33 13.11
C ASP A 483 -0.88 -13.08 13.40
N HIS A 484 -0.79 -14.25 14.06
CA HIS A 484 -1.99 -14.92 14.61
C HIS A 484 -2.24 -14.42 16.03
N LEU A 485 -3.06 -13.38 16.15
CA LEU A 485 -3.40 -12.72 17.40
C LEU A 485 -4.43 -13.52 18.19
N VAL A 486 -4.14 -13.80 19.46
CA VAL A 486 -5.02 -14.48 20.41
C VAL A 486 -5.02 -13.72 21.73
N LEU A 487 -6.02 -13.94 22.59
CA LEU A 487 -6.01 -13.34 23.92
C LEU A 487 -4.87 -13.94 24.74
N THR A 488 -4.24 -13.12 25.59
CA THR A 488 -3.42 -13.62 26.68
C THR A 488 -4.29 -14.54 27.52
N GLU A 489 -3.98 -15.84 27.57
CA GLU A 489 -4.63 -16.74 28.53
C GLU A 489 -4.50 -16.09 29.92
N LYS A 490 -5.61 -15.99 30.65
CA LYS A 490 -5.54 -15.69 32.08
C LYS A 490 -4.82 -16.88 32.70
N PHE A 491 -3.52 -16.75 32.92
CA PHE A 491 -2.76 -17.66 33.75
C PHE A 491 -3.42 -17.81 35.12
#